data_AF-A0A1I9GA56-F1
#
_entry.id   AF-A0A1I9GA56-F1
#
_cell.length_a   1.000
_cell.length_b   1.000
_cell.length_c   1.000
_cell.angle_alpha   90.00
_cell.angle_beta   90.00
_cell.angle_gamma   90.00
#
_symmetry.space_group_name_H-M   'P 1'
#
loop_
_entity.id
_entity.type
_entity.pdbx_description
1 polymer ?
#
loop_
_entity_poly.entity_id
_entity_poly.type
_entity_poly.pdbx_seq_one_letter_code
_entity_poly.pdbx_strand_id
1 'polypeptide(L)'
;MITNFVTIVDRYGFIPNGGRIYYLGRSQPPLLIPMVYEYYELTHDLAFINKILPTLIKEYEFWQNNRVINVSDDKGNTFSVFYYHSKCNVPRPESFRADIIHASLLLAHERPKFYMDIASAAESGWDFSSRWFRDNHNIETIETTDIIPIDLNAFICWNLDILQYLLKHTGNPSKSKMFRDKREILRQAMLQIFYNNTEGAWFDYNLRTKS
;
A
#
# COMPACT_ATOMS: atom_id res chain seq x y z
N MET A 1 12.40 -8.73 15.42
CA MET A 1 12.01 -8.03 14.17
C MET A 1 10.97 -6.94 14.43
N ILE A 2 9.84 -7.23 15.06
CA ILE A 2 8.77 -6.24 15.36
C ILE A 2 9.32 -4.95 15.98
N THR A 3 10.15 -5.03 17.02
CA THR A 3 10.74 -3.87 17.70
C THR A 3 11.62 -3.00 16.79
N ASN A 4 12.31 -3.59 15.81
CA ASN A 4 13.10 -2.86 14.82
C ASN A 4 12.17 -2.05 13.91
N PHE A 5 11.09 -2.66 13.42
CA PHE A 5 10.11 -1.98 12.59
C PHE A 5 9.36 -0.88 13.34
N VAL A 6 8.97 -1.12 14.60
CA VAL A 6 8.39 -0.08 15.47
C VAL A 6 9.34 1.13 15.58
N THR A 7 10.63 0.89 15.83
CA THR A 7 11.63 1.97 15.89
C THR A 7 11.77 2.74 14.58
N ILE A 8 11.65 2.04 13.44
CA ILE A 8 11.70 2.62 12.10
C ILE A 8 10.47 3.50 11.85
N VAL A 9 9.27 3.03 12.17
CA VAL A 9 8.02 3.81 12.04
C VAL A 9 8.02 5.02 12.98
N ASP A 10 8.54 4.87 14.19
CA ASP A 10 8.69 6.00 15.12
C ASP A 10 9.59 7.09 14.52
N ARG A 11 10.67 6.69 13.84
CA ARG A 11 11.63 7.61 13.21
C ARG A 11 11.14 8.24 11.90
N TYR A 12 10.54 7.45 11.01
CA TYR A 12 10.26 7.86 9.63
C TYR A 12 8.75 7.97 9.31
N GLY A 13 7.89 7.48 10.20
CA GLY A 13 6.43 7.46 10.01
C GLY A 13 5.89 6.23 9.28
N PHE A 14 6.77 5.42 8.67
CA PHE A 14 6.42 4.20 7.94
C PHE A 14 7.64 3.28 7.86
N ILE A 15 7.45 2.03 7.42
CA ILE A 15 8.54 1.11 7.11
C ILE A 15 9.01 1.35 5.67
N PRO A 16 10.22 1.88 5.43
CA PRO A 16 10.76 1.96 4.08
C PRO A 16 10.99 0.55 3.53
N ASN A 17 11.00 0.42 2.20
CA ASN A 17 11.24 -0.83 1.47
C ASN A 17 12.45 -1.64 2.01
N GLY A 18 13.49 -0.95 2.49
CA GLY A 18 14.56 -1.58 3.23
C GLY A 18 15.35 -0.58 4.10
N GLY A 19 16.29 -1.09 4.90
CA GLY A 19 17.13 -0.30 5.81
C GLY A 19 18.24 0.51 5.12
N ARG A 20 17.89 1.31 4.09
CA ARG A 20 18.81 2.16 3.31
C ARG A 20 18.17 3.51 3.02
N ILE A 21 18.99 4.57 2.99
CA ILE A 21 18.50 5.96 2.83
C ILE A 21 17.71 6.14 1.52
N TYR A 22 18.12 5.51 0.43
CA TYR A 22 17.44 5.61 -0.87
C TYR A 22 16.05 4.94 -0.90
N TYR A 23 15.67 4.20 0.15
CA TYR A 23 14.32 3.65 0.31
C TYR A 23 13.39 4.58 1.10
N LEU A 24 13.86 5.71 1.66
CA LEU A 24 12.98 6.65 2.37
C LEU A 24 11.94 7.35 1.47
N GLY A 25 11.98 7.12 0.16
CA GLY A 25 10.94 7.57 -0.78
C GLY A 25 9.79 6.58 -1.02
N ARG A 26 9.85 5.36 -0.46
CA ARG A 26 8.84 4.31 -0.69
C ARG A 26 8.79 3.25 0.41
N SER A 27 7.61 2.70 0.64
CA SER A 27 7.33 1.62 1.58
C SER A 27 7.50 0.22 0.94
N GLN A 28 6.85 -0.78 1.53
CA GLN A 28 6.53 -2.10 0.98
C GLN A 28 5.14 -2.55 1.48
N PRO A 29 4.56 -3.69 1.02
CA PRO A 29 3.27 -4.17 1.52
C PRO A 29 3.20 -4.19 3.07
N PRO A 30 2.17 -3.56 3.69
CA PRO A 30 2.20 -3.20 5.10
C PRO A 30 1.84 -4.36 6.04
N LEU A 31 2.85 -5.15 6.41
CA LEU A 31 2.68 -6.38 7.18
C LEU A 31 3.04 -6.27 8.68
N LEU A 32 3.46 -5.10 9.19
CA LEU A 32 3.81 -4.96 10.61
C LEU A 32 2.64 -5.24 11.54
N ILE A 33 1.45 -4.73 11.22
CA ILE A 33 0.25 -4.96 12.03
C ILE A 33 -0.11 -6.46 12.11
N PRO A 34 -0.12 -7.24 10.99
CA PRO A 34 -0.23 -8.69 11.02
C PRO A 34 0.86 -9.39 11.83
N MET A 35 2.13 -8.97 11.70
CA MET A 35 3.21 -9.54 12.51
C MET A 35 2.98 -9.36 14.02
N VAL A 36 2.45 -8.20 14.41
CA VAL A 36 2.11 -7.91 15.81
C VAL A 36 0.90 -8.71 16.27
N TYR A 37 -0.10 -8.89 15.42
CA TYR A 37 -1.25 -9.73 15.71
C TYR A 37 -0.83 -11.15 16.04
N GLU A 38 -0.04 -11.80 15.18
CA GLU A 38 0.46 -13.16 15.41
C GLU A 38 1.26 -13.28 16.71
N TYR A 39 2.10 -12.28 17.01
CA TYR A 39 2.83 -12.23 18.29
C TYR A 39 1.87 -12.15 19.48
N TYR A 40 0.84 -11.31 19.42
CA TYR A 40 -0.10 -11.13 20.51
C TYR A 40 -1.00 -12.35 20.71
N GLU A 41 -1.47 -12.99 19.64
CA GLU A 41 -2.29 -14.19 19.76
C GLU A 41 -1.52 -15.35 20.41
N LEU A 42 -0.18 -15.39 20.26
CA LEU A 42 0.66 -16.38 20.92
C LEU A 42 1.01 -16.03 22.37
N THR A 43 1.30 -14.75 22.65
CA THR A 43 1.89 -14.32 23.94
C THR A 43 0.89 -13.71 24.90
N HIS A 44 -0.20 -13.15 24.38
CA HIS A 44 -1.15 -12.31 25.09
C HIS A 44 -0.52 -11.15 25.88
N ASP A 45 0.64 -10.66 25.44
CA ASP A 45 1.38 -9.58 26.10
C ASP A 45 0.72 -8.21 25.85
N LEU A 46 -0.31 -7.92 26.65
CA LEU A 46 -1.04 -6.66 26.59
C LEU A 46 -0.16 -5.43 26.91
N ALA A 47 0.86 -5.59 27.75
CA ALA A 47 1.76 -4.49 28.09
C ALA A 47 2.58 -4.06 26.87
N PHE A 48 3.10 -5.03 26.11
CA PHE A 48 3.78 -4.78 24.85
C PHE A 48 2.85 -4.16 23.81
N ILE A 49 1.63 -4.69 23.62
CA ILE A 49 0.68 -4.12 22.66
C ILE A 49 0.32 -2.67 23.02
N ASN A 50 0.00 -2.38 24.28
CA ASN A 50 -0.30 -1.03 24.73
C ASN A 50 0.83 -0.04 24.41
N LYS A 51 2.09 -0.50 24.52
CA LYS A 51 3.26 0.32 24.21
C LYS A 51 3.38 0.66 22.72
N ILE A 52 3.12 -0.30 21.82
CA ILE A 52 3.39 -0.13 20.38
C ILE A 52 2.18 0.29 19.55
N LEU A 53 0.96 0.17 20.09
CA LEU A 53 -0.28 0.49 19.37
C LEU A 53 -0.31 1.90 18.76
N PRO A 54 0.20 2.96 19.41
CA PRO A 54 0.30 4.27 18.78
C PRO A 54 1.18 4.28 17.51
N THR A 55 2.27 3.52 17.50
CA THR A 55 3.17 3.38 16.35
C THR A 55 2.51 2.62 15.20
N LEU A 56 1.70 1.60 15.50
CA LEU A 56 0.93 0.88 14.47
C LEU A 56 -0.11 1.78 13.79
N ILE A 57 -0.80 2.60 14.59
CA ILE A 57 -1.74 3.60 14.08
C ILE A 57 -1.00 4.62 13.21
N LYS A 58 0.19 5.06 13.63
CA LYS A 58 1.04 5.99 12.86
C LYS A 58 1.41 5.44 11.48
N GLU A 59 1.75 4.15 11.37
CA GLU A 59 2.01 3.53 10.07
C GLU A 59 0.75 3.49 9.20
N TYR A 60 -0.42 3.12 9.75
CA TYR A 60 -1.67 3.19 9.01
C TYR A 60 -1.99 4.62 8.52
N GLU A 61 -1.74 5.63 9.36
CA GLU A 61 -1.91 7.04 8.99
C GLU A 61 -0.99 7.46 7.84
N PHE A 62 0.22 6.92 7.75
CA PHE A 62 1.05 7.14 6.56
C PHE A 62 0.35 6.69 5.28
N TRP A 63 -0.23 5.48 5.26
CA TRP A 63 -0.98 4.99 4.09
C TRP A 63 -2.21 5.85 3.82
N GLN A 64 -2.99 6.15 4.86
CA GLN A 64 -4.20 6.97 4.75
C GLN A 64 -3.93 8.38 4.19
N ASN A 65 -2.79 8.97 4.55
CA ASN A 65 -2.45 10.34 4.18
C ASN A 65 -1.69 10.44 2.85
N ASN A 66 -0.99 9.39 2.43
CA ASN A 66 -0.05 9.46 1.31
C ASN A 66 -0.34 8.48 0.16
N ARG A 67 -1.24 7.51 0.36
CA ARG A 67 -1.48 6.41 -0.57
C ARG A 67 -2.96 6.18 -0.84
N VAL A 68 -3.79 7.20 -0.64
CA VAL A 68 -5.24 7.16 -0.93
C VAL A 68 -5.56 7.93 -2.19
N ILE A 69 -6.48 7.38 -2.98
CA ILE A 69 -7.07 8.01 -4.16
C ILE A 69 -8.58 7.77 -4.17
N ASN A 70 -9.32 8.70 -4.77
CA ASN A 70 -10.77 8.58 -4.94
C ASN A 70 -11.08 8.04 -6.34
N VAL A 71 -11.93 7.00 -6.40
CA VAL A 71 -12.43 6.39 -7.63
C VAL A 71 -13.94 6.49 -7.64
N SER A 72 -14.52 6.84 -8.79
CA SER A 72 -15.95 6.84 -8.97
C SER A 72 -16.40 5.60 -9.73
N ASP A 73 -17.48 4.96 -9.27
CA ASP A 73 -18.15 3.91 -10.05
C ASP A 73 -18.98 4.51 -11.20
N ASP A 74 -19.54 3.66 -12.04
CA ASP A 74 -20.42 4.06 -13.16
C ASP A 74 -21.69 4.80 -12.72
N LYS A 75 -22.06 4.70 -11.43
CA LYS A 75 -23.22 5.36 -10.84
C LYS A 75 -22.86 6.71 -10.21
N GLY A 76 -21.58 7.10 -10.24
CA GLY A 76 -21.06 8.35 -9.67
C GLY A 76 -20.79 8.29 -8.15
N ASN A 77 -20.90 7.12 -7.51
CA ASN A 77 -20.50 6.96 -6.12
C ASN A 77 -18.98 7.01 -6.03
N THR A 78 -18.46 7.79 -5.09
CA THR A 78 -17.01 7.96 -4.92
C THR A 78 -16.51 7.14 -3.74
N PHE A 79 -15.48 6.35 -3.98
CA PHE A 79 -14.84 5.44 -3.02
C PHE A 79 -13.38 5.81 -2.85
N SER A 80 -12.91 5.85 -1.60
CA SER A 80 -11.50 6.05 -1.28
C SER A 80 -10.81 4.68 -1.15
N VAL A 81 -9.79 4.47 -1.96
CA VAL A 81 -9.01 3.22 -2.04
C VAL A 81 -7.52 3.52 -2.01
N PHE A 82 -6.70 2.50 -1.77
CA PHE A 82 -5.26 2.60 -1.61
C PHE A 82 -4.50 2.18 -2.86
N TYR A 83 -3.37 2.82 -3.16
CA TYR A 83 -2.51 2.48 -4.30
C TYR A 83 -1.04 2.73 -3.98
N TYR A 84 -0.14 2.02 -4.66
CA TYR A 84 1.30 2.25 -4.53
C TYR A 84 1.71 3.49 -5.33
N HIS A 85 2.40 4.42 -4.67
CA HIS A 85 2.74 5.70 -5.27
C HIS A 85 3.98 6.30 -4.60
N SER A 86 5.16 5.93 -5.08
CA SER A 86 6.39 6.63 -4.75
C SER A 86 6.43 7.97 -5.47
N LYS A 87 6.90 9.04 -4.79
CA LYS A 87 7.08 10.37 -5.43
C LYS A 87 8.41 10.49 -6.19
N CYS A 88 9.16 9.40 -6.36
CA CYS A 88 10.47 9.39 -7.00
C CYS A 88 10.32 9.47 -8.52
N ASN A 89 10.67 10.60 -9.13
CA ASN A 89 10.60 10.81 -10.58
C ASN A 89 11.98 10.81 -11.26
N VAL A 90 12.95 10.14 -10.64
CA VAL A 90 14.34 9.99 -11.10
C VAL A 90 14.75 8.51 -10.99
N PRO A 91 15.82 8.08 -11.68
CA PRO A 91 16.30 6.70 -11.59
C PRO A 91 16.55 6.26 -10.15
N ARG A 92 16.18 5.02 -9.83
CA ARG A 92 16.41 4.46 -8.51
C ARG A 92 17.92 4.30 -8.28
N PRO A 93 18.49 4.81 -7.16
CA PRO A 93 19.93 4.75 -6.93
C PRO A 93 20.51 3.32 -6.98
N GLU A 94 19.77 2.33 -6.49
CA GLU A 94 20.22 0.93 -6.46
C GLU A 94 20.18 0.24 -7.84
N SER A 95 19.43 0.80 -8.80
CA SER A 95 19.20 0.22 -10.14
C SER A 95 19.48 1.23 -11.26
N PHE A 96 20.29 2.26 -10.97
CA PHE A 96 20.45 3.46 -11.81
C PHE A 96 20.70 3.15 -13.28
N ARG A 97 21.66 2.25 -13.57
CA ARG A 97 22.02 1.88 -14.95
C ARG A 97 20.85 1.24 -15.70
N ALA A 98 20.10 0.34 -15.06
CA ALA A 98 18.98 -0.35 -15.69
C ALA A 98 17.85 0.63 -15.99
N ASP A 99 17.51 1.48 -15.03
CA ASP A 99 16.45 2.48 -15.16
C ASP A 99 16.75 3.48 -16.29
N ILE A 100 18.01 3.93 -16.43
CA ILE A 100 18.44 4.81 -17.53
C ILE A 100 18.35 4.11 -18.89
N ILE A 101 18.72 2.82 -18.99
CA ILE A 101 18.67 2.09 -20.26
C ILE A 101 17.23 2.04 -20.79
N HIS A 102 16.27 1.65 -19.95
CA HIS A 102 14.86 1.61 -20.36
C HIS A 102 14.29 3.01 -20.63
N ALA A 103 14.60 3.98 -19.76
CA ALA A 103 14.16 5.36 -19.97
C ALA A 103 14.74 6.00 -21.26
N SER A 104 15.89 5.53 -21.75
CA SER A 104 16.47 6.02 -23.00
C SER A 104 15.65 5.67 -24.23
N LEU A 105 14.84 4.61 -24.15
CA LEU A 105 13.91 4.16 -25.20
C LEU A 105 12.62 5.00 -25.23
N LEU A 106 12.37 5.81 -24.18
CA LEU A 106 11.20 6.66 -24.03
C LEU A 106 11.50 8.12 -24.43
N LEU A 107 10.43 8.84 -24.78
CA LEU A 107 10.50 10.28 -25.02
C LEU A 107 10.83 11.01 -23.72
N ALA A 108 11.57 12.12 -23.80
CA ALA A 108 12.08 12.81 -22.63
C ALA A 108 11.00 13.23 -21.61
N HIS A 109 9.78 13.55 -22.09
CA HIS A 109 8.66 13.96 -21.24
C HIS A 109 7.97 12.78 -20.53
N GLU A 110 8.16 11.54 -20.99
CA GLU A 110 7.57 10.33 -20.39
C GLU A 110 8.44 9.77 -19.25
N ARG A 111 9.76 10.04 -19.29
CA ARG A 111 10.75 9.49 -18.36
C ARG A 111 10.42 9.76 -16.88
N PRO A 112 9.98 10.96 -16.46
CA PRO A 112 9.63 11.18 -15.05
C PRO A 112 8.50 10.29 -14.54
N LYS A 113 7.47 10.03 -15.37
CA LYS A 113 6.36 9.12 -15.05
C LYS A 113 6.86 7.67 -14.99
N PHE A 114 7.66 7.25 -15.97
CA PHE A 114 8.30 5.94 -15.97
C PHE A 114 9.10 5.67 -14.68
N TYR A 115 9.93 6.63 -14.23
CA TYR A 115 10.68 6.49 -12.98
C TYR A 115 9.78 6.38 -11.74
N MET A 116 8.65 7.09 -11.76
CA MET A 116 7.65 7.02 -10.70
C MET A 116 6.95 5.66 -10.66
N ASP A 117 6.61 5.11 -11.82
CA ASP A 117 5.98 3.79 -11.94
C ASP A 117 6.92 2.68 -11.49
N ILE A 118 8.19 2.67 -11.94
CA ILE A 118 9.14 1.63 -11.51
C ILE A 118 9.45 1.72 -10.01
N ALA A 119 9.49 2.92 -9.43
CA ALA A 119 9.68 3.09 -7.99
C ALA A 119 8.43 2.64 -7.20
N SER A 120 7.24 2.83 -7.76
CA SER A 120 5.98 2.37 -7.18
C SER A 120 5.79 0.86 -7.32
N ALA A 121 6.28 0.24 -8.40
CA ALA A 121 6.35 -1.21 -8.54
C ALA A 121 7.30 -1.83 -7.51
N ALA A 122 8.43 -1.17 -7.21
CA ALA A 122 9.28 -1.59 -6.11
C ALA A 122 8.57 -1.45 -4.75
N GLU A 123 7.73 -0.41 -4.57
CA GLU A 123 6.88 -0.28 -3.36
C GLU A 123 5.84 -1.40 -3.25
N SER A 124 5.36 -1.94 -4.36
CA SER A 124 4.42 -3.07 -4.33
C SER A 124 5.07 -4.39 -3.95
N GLY A 125 6.40 -4.49 -4.07
CA GLY A 125 7.15 -5.75 -3.93
C GLY A 125 7.07 -6.66 -5.16
N TRP A 126 6.46 -6.18 -6.25
CA TRP A 126 6.33 -6.89 -7.53
C TRP A 126 7.10 -6.16 -8.65
N ASP A 127 8.39 -5.91 -8.44
CA ASP A 127 9.32 -5.33 -9.41
C ASP A 127 10.12 -6.42 -10.17
N PHE A 128 9.77 -6.77 -11.41
CA PHE A 128 8.64 -6.29 -12.21
C PHE A 128 7.74 -7.44 -12.66
N SER A 129 6.52 -7.10 -13.05
CA SER A 129 5.47 -8.04 -13.42
C SER A 129 4.65 -7.48 -14.57
N SER A 130 4.18 -8.35 -15.46
CA SER A 130 3.23 -8.01 -16.52
C SER A 130 1.96 -7.36 -15.98
N ARG A 131 1.60 -7.64 -14.72
CA ARG A 131 0.52 -6.99 -13.96
C ARG A 131 0.54 -5.45 -14.06
N TRP A 132 1.72 -4.85 -14.18
CA TRP A 132 1.88 -3.40 -14.21
C TRP A 132 2.07 -2.82 -15.61
N PHE A 133 2.19 -3.65 -16.64
CA PHE A 133 2.55 -3.21 -17.98
C PHE A 133 1.29 -3.05 -18.82
N ARG A 134 1.11 -1.89 -19.44
CA ARG A 134 -0.07 -1.62 -20.28
C ARG A 134 -0.28 -2.67 -21.36
N ASP A 135 0.82 -3.16 -21.92
CA ASP A 135 0.81 -4.19 -22.96
C ASP A 135 1.06 -5.61 -22.43
N ASN A 136 1.25 -5.80 -21.13
CA ASN A 136 1.62 -7.05 -20.46
C ASN A 136 3.00 -7.64 -20.85
N HIS A 137 3.84 -6.94 -21.59
CA HIS A 137 5.10 -7.47 -22.13
C HIS A 137 6.31 -6.57 -21.85
N ASN A 138 6.19 -5.27 -22.12
CA ASN A 138 7.32 -4.33 -22.12
C ASN A 138 7.29 -3.43 -20.90
N ILE A 139 8.42 -3.36 -20.18
CA ILE A 139 8.57 -2.52 -18.99
C ILE A 139 8.44 -1.04 -19.31
N GLU A 140 8.78 -0.61 -20.53
CA GLU A 140 8.60 0.76 -21.02
C GLU A 140 7.14 1.23 -20.94
N THR A 141 6.19 0.28 -20.90
CA THR A 141 4.75 0.55 -20.78
C THR A 141 4.22 0.44 -19.35
N ILE A 142 5.11 0.33 -18.36
CA ILE A 142 4.74 0.25 -16.95
C ILE A 142 3.89 1.46 -16.54
N GLU A 143 2.77 1.19 -15.88
CA GLU A 143 1.79 2.21 -15.45
C GLU A 143 1.31 1.95 -14.01
N THR A 144 2.22 1.54 -13.11
CA THR A 144 1.88 1.15 -11.73
C THR A 144 1.09 2.20 -10.97
N THR A 145 1.37 3.50 -11.13
CA THR A 145 0.61 4.54 -10.43
C THR A 145 -0.79 4.77 -11.02
N ASP A 146 -1.10 4.19 -12.19
CA ASP A 146 -2.42 4.20 -12.80
C ASP A 146 -3.23 2.93 -12.46
N ILE A 147 -2.64 2.00 -11.71
CA ILE A 147 -3.28 0.75 -11.30
C ILE A 147 -3.49 0.78 -9.78
N ILE A 148 -4.74 0.62 -9.38
CA ILE A 148 -5.14 0.50 -7.97
C ILE A 148 -5.17 -0.98 -7.64
N PRO A 149 -4.30 -1.45 -6.75
CA PRO A 149 -4.06 -2.88 -6.64
C PRO A 149 -4.90 -3.51 -5.52
N ILE A 150 -5.51 -4.66 -5.80
CA ILE A 150 -6.39 -5.36 -4.85
C ILE A 150 -5.65 -5.81 -3.60
N ASP A 151 -4.40 -6.26 -3.74
CA ASP A 151 -3.58 -6.77 -2.65
C ASP A 151 -3.30 -5.70 -1.58
N LEU A 152 -2.91 -4.48 -1.96
CA LEU A 152 -2.73 -3.39 -1.00
C LEU A 152 -4.01 -3.09 -0.22
N ASN A 153 -5.14 -3.02 -0.93
CA ASN A 153 -6.43 -2.75 -0.29
C ASN A 153 -6.84 -3.89 0.65
N ALA A 154 -6.54 -5.14 0.30
CA ALA A 154 -6.73 -6.29 1.18
C ALA A 154 -5.85 -6.21 2.43
N PHE A 155 -4.57 -5.87 2.30
CA PHE A 155 -3.68 -5.67 3.45
C PHE A 155 -4.17 -4.53 4.36
N ILE A 156 -4.57 -3.39 3.80
CA ILE A 156 -5.09 -2.28 4.61
C ILE A 156 -6.41 -2.66 5.28
N CYS A 157 -7.31 -3.37 4.60
CA CYS A 157 -8.55 -3.86 5.18
C CYS A 157 -8.29 -4.82 6.36
N TRP A 158 -7.31 -5.72 6.21
CA TRP A 158 -6.89 -6.61 7.30
C TRP A 158 -6.25 -5.84 8.46
N ASN A 159 -5.40 -4.85 8.17
CA ASN A 159 -4.78 -3.99 9.17
C ASN A 159 -5.82 -3.22 9.99
N LEU A 160 -6.87 -2.70 9.35
CA LEU A 160 -7.98 -2.04 10.03
C LEU A 160 -8.73 -3.00 10.96
N ASP A 161 -8.93 -4.25 10.54
CA ASP A 161 -9.59 -5.29 11.35
C ASP A 161 -8.74 -5.69 12.57
N ILE A 162 -7.43 -5.84 12.38
CA ILE A 162 -6.51 -6.13 13.48
C ILE A 162 -6.44 -4.94 14.44
N LEU A 163 -6.34 -3.70 13.94
CA LEU A 163 -6.28 -2.52 14.79
C LEU A 163 -7.53 -2.39 15.65
N GLN A 164 -8.73 -2.58 15.10
CA GLN A 164 -9.96 -2.55 15.91
C GLN A 164 -9.96 -3.66 16.97
N TYR A 165 -9.46 -4.85 16.64
CA TYR A 165 -9.36 -5.99 17.55
C TYR A 165 -8.40 -5.69 18.71
N LEU A 166 -7.18 -5.22 18.42
CA LEU A 166 -6.18 -4.88 19.45
C LEU A 166 -6.65 -3.69 20.31
N LEU A 167 -7.29 -2.68 19.72
CA LEU A 167 -7.87 -1.55 20.45
C LEU A 167 -8.97 -1.99 21.42
N LYS A 168 -9.78 -2.99 21.07
CA LYS A 168 -10.79 -3.55 21.97
C LYS A 168 -10.14 -4.23 23.17
N HIS A 169 -9.12 -5.06 22.94
CA HIS A 169 -8.42 -5.81 23.99
C HIS A 169 -7.55 -4.94 24.91
N THR A 170 -7.12 -3.78 24.42
CA THR A 170 -6.39 -2.78 25.22
C THR A 170 -7.30 -1.78 25.94
N GLY A 171 -8.63 -1.98 25.92
CA GLY A 171 -9.57 -1.13 26.65
C GLY A 171 -9.89 0.20 25.97
N ASN A 172 -9.75 0.29 24.64
CA ASN A 172 -10.04 1.48 23.83
C ASN A 172 -11.25 1.26 22.89
N PRO A 173 -12.47 1.00 23.41
CA PRO A 173 -13.63 0.60 22.60
C PRO A 173 -14.10 1.69 21.62
N SER A 174 -13.93 2.97 21.96
CA SER A 174 -14.29 4.09 21.06
C SER A 174 -13.42 4.10 19.79
N LYS A 175 -12.09 4.01 19.95
CA LYS A 175 -11.17 3.90 18.81
C LYS A 175 -11.37 2.59 18.05
N SER A 176 -11.60 1.47 18.76
CA SER A 176 -11.94 0.20 18.11
C SER A 176 -13.13 0.35 17.15
N LYS A 177 -14.22 0.98 17.60
CA LYS A 177 -15.38 1.27 16.74
C LYS A 177 -14.98 2.12 15.52
N MET A 178 -14.20 3.19 15.71
CA MET A 178 -13.74 4.03 14.59
C MET A 178 -12.98 3.24 13.51
N PHE A 179 -12.06 2.35 13.91
CA PHE A 179 -11.30 1.53 12.97
C PHE A 179 -12.17 0.46 12.29
N ARG A 180 -13.13 -0.11 13.01
CA ARG A 180 -14.13 -1.02 12.43
C ARG A 180 -14.99 -0.32 11.37
N ASP A 181 -15.44 0.89 11.64
CA ASP A 181 -16.28 1.64 10.69
C ASP A 181 -15.47 2.00 9.42
N LYS A 182 -14.18 2.36 9.57
CA LYS A 182 -13.24 2.53 8.45
C LYS A 182 -13.07 1.25 7.63
N ARG A 183 -12.93 0.09 8.30
CA ARG A 183 -12.83 -1.22 7.63
C ARG A 183 -14.07 -1.51 6.80
N GLU A 184 -15.27 -1.31 7.35
CA GLU A 184 -16.50 -1.59 6.61
C GLU A 184 -16.64 -0.70 5.38
N ILE A 185 -16.29 0.59 5.49
CA ILE A 185 -16.26 1.50 4.32
C ILE A 185 -15.31 0.97 3.25
N LEU A 186 -14.06 0.61 3.62
CA LEU A 186 -13.08 0.08 2.67
C LEU A 186 -13.55 -1.26 2.07
N ARG A 187 -14.14 -2.15 2.86
CA ARG A 187 -14.65 -3.44 2.39
C ARG A 187 -15.75 -3.27 1.34
N GLN A 188 -16.66 -2.30 1.52
CA GLN A 188 -17.68 -1.98 0.52
C GLN A 188 -17.06 -1.39 -0.74
N ALA A 189 -16.11 -0.46 -0.59
CA ALA A 189 -15.35 0.07 -1.73
C ALA A 189 -14.66 -1.04 -2.52
N MET A 190 -14.02 -1.99 -1.83
CA MET A 190 -13.34 -3.10 -2.48
C MET A 190 -14.30 -3.98 -3.28
N LEU A 191 -15.46 -4.33 -2.71
CA LEU A 191 -16.49 -5.12 -3.41
C LEU A 191 -17.00 -4.41 -4.67
N GLN A 192 -17.11 -3.08 -4.63
CA GLN A 192 -17.65 -2.31 -5.76
C GLN A 192 -16.60 -2.05 -6.85
N ILE A 193 -15.33 -1.90 -6.49
CA ILE A 193 -14.26 -1.50 -7.41
C ILE A 193 -13.49 -2.68 -7.98
N PHE A 194 -13.22 -3.72 -7.19
CA PHE A 194 -12.28 -4.78 -7.57
C PHE A 194 -12.94 -6.12 -7.89
N TYR A 195 -14.16 -6.38 -7.41
CA TYR A 195 -14.79 -7.67 -7.61
C TYR A 195 -15.57 -7.73 -8.93
N ASN A 196 -15.15 -8.62 -9.82
CA ASN A 196 -15.85 -8.90 -11.07
C ASN A 196 -16.85 -10.04 -10.86
N ASN A 197 -18.15 -9.74 -10.94
CA ASN A 197 -19.22 -10.72 -10.75
C ASN A 197 -19.32 -11.76 -11.87
N THR A 198 -18.88 -11.43 -13.08
CA THR A 198 -18.92 -12.34 -14.24
C THR A 198 -17.84 -13.39 -14.13
N GLU A 199 -16.61 -12.98 -13.80
CA GLU A 199 -15.46 -13.87 -13.61
C GLU A 199 -15.42 -14.51 -12.22
N GLY A 200 -16.16 -13.96 -11.25
CA GLY A 200 -16.18 -14.45 -9.86
C GLY A 200 -14.86 -14.27 -9.13
N ALA A 201 -14.08 -13.25 -9.51
CA ALA A 201 -12.72 -13.02 -9.03
C ALA A 201 -12.44 -11.54 -8.77
N TRP A 202 -11.37 -11.29 -8.02
CA TRP A 202 -10.91 -9.94 -7.68
C TRP A 202 -9.79 -9.53 -8.62
N PHE A 203 -9.87 -8.31 -9.14
CA PHE A 203 -8.91 -7.72 -10.06
C PHE A 203 -8.41 -6.37 -9.55
N ASP A 204 -7.28 -5.92 -10.07
CA ASP A 204 -6.88 -4.53 -9.91
C ASP A 204 -7.79 -3.62 -10.73
N TYR A 205 -7.90 -2.34 -10.34
CA TYR A 205 -8.66 -1.34 -11.09
C TYR A 205 -7.69 -0.40 -11.81
N ASN A 206 -7.86 -0.23 -13.12
CA ASN A 206 -7.02 0.65 -13.92
C ASN A 206 -7.69 2.03 -14.10
N LEU A 207 -7.05 3.08 -13.59
CA LEU A 207 -7.54 4.47 -13.64
C LEU A 207 -7.66 5.03 -15.06
N ARG A 208 -6.82 4.57 -15.99
CA ARG A 208 -6.80 5.03 -17.38
C ARG A 208 -8.00 4.49 -18.16
N THR A 209 -8.30 3.21 -18.00
CA THR A 209 -9.42 2.55 -18.69
C THR A 209 -10.72 2.56 -17.89
N LYS A 210 -10.65 2.89 -16.59
CA LYS A 210 -11.77 2.84 -15.63
C LYS A 210 -12.39 1.44 -15.53
N SER A 211 -11.55 0.41 -15.52
CA SER A 211 -11.93 -1.01 -15.56
C SER A 211 -11.12 -1.85 -14.60
#